data_AF-A0A7D3X7L8-F1
#
_entry.id   AF-A0A7D3X7L8-F1
#
_cell.length_a   1.000
_cell.length_b   1.000
_cell.length_c   1.000
_cell.angle_alpha   90.00
_cell.angle_beta   90.00
_cell.angle_gamma   90.00
#
_symmetry.space_group_name_H-M   'P 1'
#
loop_
_entity.id
_entity.type
_entity.pdbx_description
1 polymer ?
#
loop_
_entity_poly.entity_id
_entity_poly.type
_entity_poly.pdbx_seq_one_letter_code
_entity_poly.pdbx_strand_id
1 'polypeptide(L)'
;MDQGTLGCVDDQDLGAWVTFSYGKFSQQYKWRQPYVGVELSDIIPAGYTTPTGQARTVQEGAKETYYLNSIHTRSHTALFLKSPRRDGRGSYGNNPSNLGIDESTPSSSLRLDEVIVLSNQDLASIQTATGFGVNASNNANTNDNSLGGMDTYAAVLDQFDVAANSATRQMLNQKALKRVVFNYSYRLCPGTPNSFASATAPPTLGTSYDATGRLGKLTLESIATYGANNVKLIPDFRFDYGFNPAYDPAKVDAFGMYSSTGQLRPAADFATASQDGAAWSLNKITNPLGAITTIAYERDQYASVSEFYNGSYSMVDQGQFTSQMTSNGCLWEITRLI
;
A
#
# COMPACT_ATOMS: atom_id res chain seq x y z
N MET A 1 23.52 -30.20 -4.89
CA MET A 1 24.65 -30.53 -3.99
C MET A 1 25.58 -29.34 -4.09
N ASP A 2 25.91 -28.72 -2.95
CA ASP A 2 26.85 -27.59 -2.90
C ASP A 2 28.24 -28.08 -3.33
N GLN A 3 28.83 -27.41 -4.31
CA GLN A 3 30.14 -27.75 -4.86
C GLN A 3 31.13 -26.59 -4.74
N GLY A 4 30.63 -25.42 -4.34
CA GLY A 4 31.36 -24.15 -4.36
C GLY A 4 31.67 -23.65 -2.97
N THR A 5 31.43 -22.36 -2.72
CA THR A 5 31.66 -21.80 -1.38
C THR A 5 30.55 -22.24 -0.42
N LEU A 6 30.92 -23.06 0.56
CA LEU A 6 30.02 -23.62 1.56
C LEU A 6 29.04 -22.58 2.13
N GLY A 7 27.75 -22.80 1.89
CA GLY A 7 26.67 -22.00 2.45
C GLY A 7 26.24 -20.77 1.65
N CYS A 8 26.83 -20.52 0.48
CA CYS A 8 26.25 -19.62 -0.51
C CYS A 8 26.03 -20.33 -1.83
N VAL A 9 24.93 -19.96 -2.49
CA VAL A 9 24.57 -20.56 -3.77
C VAL A 9 25.42 -19.94 -4.87
N ASP A 10 26.07 -20.76 -5.70
CA ASP A 10 26.89 -20.31 -6.82
C ASP A 10 26.74 -21.12 -8.12
N ASP A 11 27.45 -20.71 -9.17
CA ASP A 11 27.38 -21.33 -10.50
C ASP A 11 27.94 -22.77 -10.55
N GLN A 12 28.67 -23.19 -9.52
CA GLN A 12 29.22 -24.55 -9.39
C GLN A 12 28.19 -25.51 -8.80
N ASP A 13 27.16 -25.00 -8.14
CA ASP A 13 26.14 -25.81 -7.50
C ASP A 13 25.30 -26.64 -8.49
N LEU A 14 25.13 -27.91 -8.13
CA LEU A 14 24.28 -28.82 -8.88
C LEU A 14 22.81 -28.59 -8.51
N GLY A 15 22.01 -28.22 -9.51
CA GLY A 15 20.56 -28.07 -9.40
C GLY A 15 20.06 -26.77 -10.00
N ALA A 16 18.75 -26.53 -9.87
CA ALA A 16 18.16 -25.23 -10.14
C ALA A 16 18.16 -24.42 -8.83
N TRP A 17 18.62 -23.18 -8.90
CA TRP A 17 18.63 -22.28 -7.78
C TRP A 17 18.25 -20.86 -8.22
N VAL A 18 17.75 -20.09 -7.27
CA VAL A 18 17.36 -18.69 -7.46
C VAL A 18 17.79 -17.93 -6.22
N THR A 19 18.52 -16.84 -6.41
CA THR A 19 18.92 -15.96 -5.31
C THR A 19 18.17 -14.63 -5.41
N PHE A 20 17.77 -14.11 -4.25
CA PHE A 20 17.03 -12.86 -4.11
C PHE A 20 17.89 -11.88 -3.32
N SER A 21 18.21 -10.74 -3.92
CA SER A 21 18.96 -9.68 -3.26
C SER A 21 18.01 -8.59 -2.78
N TYR A 22 18.04 -8.27 -1.48
CA TYR A 22 17.22 -7.23 -0.89
C TYR A 22 18.07 -6.08 -0.36
N GLY A 23 17.52 -4.88 -0.43
CA GLY A 23 18.09 -3.66 0.12
C GLY A 23 17.22 -3.07 1.22
N LYS A 24 17.83 -2.63 2.33
CA LYS A 24 17.11 -1.84 3.35
C LYS A 24 16.89 -0.42 2.83
N PHE A 25 15.65 0.05 2.89
CA PHE A 25 15.26 1.40 2.47
C PHE A 25 15.04 2.34 3.67
N SER A 26 14.14 1.95 4.58
CA SER A 26 13.79 2.75 5.75
C SER A 26 14.10 1.99 7.02
N GLN A 27 14.76 2.65 7.97
CA GLN A 27 15.07 2.07 9.29
C GLN A 27 13.91 2.18 10.28
N GLN A 28 13.01 3.15 10.06
CA GLN A 28 11.95 3.48 11.03
C GLN A 28 10.69 4.00 10.35
N TYR A 29 10.16 3.23 9.40
CA TYR A 29 8.88 3.57 8.80
C TYR A 29 7.78 3.56 9.88
N LYS A 30 7.37 4.74 10.32
CA LYS A 30 6.32 4.90 11.35
C LYS A 30 4.94 4.75 10.71
N TRP A 31 4.16 3.81 11.20
CA TRP A 31 2.75 3.66 10.84
C TRP A 31 1.87 4.03 12.03
N ARG A 32 0.63 4.44 11.72
CA ARG A 32 -0.35 4.87 12.72
C ARG A 32 -1.78 4.62 12.20
N GLN A 33 -2.68 4.24 13.10
CA GLN A 33 -4.12 4.17 12.88
C GLN A 33 -4.88 4.82 14.06
N PRO A 34 -5.83 5.74 13.79
CA PRO A 34 -6.06 6.39 12.50
C PRO A 34 -4.87 7.29 12.11
N TYR A 35 -4.66 7.51 10.81
CA TYR A 35 -3.52 8.31 10.33
C TYR A 35 -3.59 9.78 10.77
N VAL A 36 -4.81 10.33 10.86
CA VAL A 36 -5.08 11.68 11.38
C VAL A 36 -6.07 11.56 12.55
N GLY A 37 -5.87 12.36 13.59
CA GLY A 37 -6.78 12.41 14.73
C GLY A 37 -6.73 11.15 15.61
N VAL A 38 -7.85 10.81 16.22
CA VAL A 38 -8.00 9.68 17.14
C VAL A 38 -9.29 8.94 16.79
N GLU A 39 -9.32 7.62 17.01
CA GLU A 39 -10.61 6.92 17.02
C GLU A 39 -11.33 7.33 18.30
N LEU A 40 -12.52 7.92 18.15
CA LEU A 40 -13.45 8.12 19.25
C LEU A 40 -14.21 6.81 19.45
N SER A 41 -14.32 6.37 20.69
CA SER A 41 -14.93 5.08 21.05
C SER A 41 -16.43 4.95 20.78
N ASP A 42 -17.09 5.95 20.17
CA ASP A 42 -18.53 5.90 19.97
C ASP A 42 -18.96 6.14 18.52
N ILE A 43 -19.50 5.08 17.93
CA ILE A 43 -20.69 5.18 17.08
C ILE A 43 -21.76 5.90 17.91
N ILE A 44 -21.91 7.21 17.76
CA ILE A 44 -23.09 7.93 18.27
C ILE A 44 -24.00 8.21 17.07
N PRO A 45 -25.18 7.56 16.98
CA PRO A 45 -26.23 7.98 16.05
C PRO A 45 -26.54 9.46 16.26
N ALA A 46 -26.74 10.21 15.16
CA ALA A 46 -27.05 11.63 15.22
C ALA A 46 -28.22 11.91 16.20
N GLY A 47 -27.97 12.66 17.27
CA GLY A 47 -29.00 13.07 18.24
C GLY A 47 -28.62 12.98 19.73
N TYR A 48 -27.50 12.34 20.11
CA TYR A 48 -27.07 12.27 21.52
C TYR A 48 -25.89 13.21 21.80
N THR A 49 -26.01 14.02 22.86
CA THR A 49 -24.96 14.91 23.37
C THR A 49 -23.76 14.10 23.88
N THR A 50 -22.56 14.48 23.47
CA THR A 50 -21.28 13.85 23.84
C THR A 50 -21.12 13.73 25.36
N PRO A 51 -21.14 12.51 25.93
CA PRO A 51 -20.80 12.32 27.33
C PRO A 51 -19.31 12.61 27.56
N THR A 52 -18.99 13.40 28.58
CA THR A 52 -17.64 13.55 29.11
C THR A 52 -17.08 12.20 29.52
N GLY A 53 -16.05 11.69 28.84
CA GLY A 53 -15.41 10.41 29.18
C GLY A 53 -14.99 9.50 28.02
N GLN A 54 -15.02 9.97 26.77
CA GLN A 54 -14.71 9.12 25.61
C GLN A 54 -13.26 8.63 25.60
N ALA A 55 -13.07 7.31 25.50
CA ALA A 55 -11.78 6.70 25.24
C ALA A 55 -11.33 7.08 23.82
N ARG A 56 -10.11 7.62 23.71
CA ARG A 56 -9.46 7.97 22.45
C ARG A 56 -8.39 6.94 22.18
N THR A 57 -8.52 6.22 21.07
CA THR A 57 -7.56 5.18 20.70
C THR A 57 -6.71 5.61 19.52
N VAL A 58 -5.41 5.39 19.64
CA VAL A 58 -4.45 5.46 18.55
C VAL A 58 -3.55 4.25 18.68
N GLN A 59 -3.32 3.55 17.58
CA GLN A 59 -2.32 2.51 17.48
C GLN A 59 -1.20 3.01 16.57
N GLU A 60 0.04 2.87 17.00
CA GLU A 60 1.21 3.26 16.22
C GLU A 60 2.35 2.26 16.44
N GLY A 61 3.26 2.24 15.48
CA GLY A 61 4.45 1.40 15.52
C GLY A 61 5.45 1.82 14.45
N ALA A 62 6.63 1.21 14.47
CA ALA A 62 7.66 1.42 13.48
C ALA A 62 8.13 0.09 12.90
N LYS A 63 8.58 0.11 11.65
CA LYS A 63 9.14 -1.06 10.96
C LYS A 63 10.31 -0.68 10.08
N GLU A 64 11.24 -1.60 9.92
CA GLU A 64 12.20 -1.53 8.82
C GLU A 64 11.53 -1.96 7.52
N THR A 65 11.92 -1.36 6.39
CA THR A 65 11.43 -1.76 5.08
C THR A 65 12.57 -2.19 4.18
N TYR A 66 12.38 -3.34 3.52
CA TYR A 66 13.31 -3.95 2.59
C TYR A 66 12.65 -4.11 1.23
N TYR A 67 13.41 -3.89 0.16
CA TYR A 67 12.93 -4.04 -1.21
C TYR A 67 13.86 -4.92 -2.02
N LEU A 68 13.28 -5.70 -2.93
CA LEU A 68 14.00 -6.57 -3.85
C LEU A 68 14.78 -5.74 -4.88
N ASN A 69 16.09 -5.91 -4.97
CA ASN A 69 16.93 -5.27 -5.96
C ASN A 69 17.08 -6.14 -7.21
N SER A 70 17.35 -7.43 -7.01
CA SER A 70 17.54 -8.36 -8.11
C SER A 70 17.14 -9.79 -7.75
N ILE A 71 16.74 -10.51 -8.80
CA ILE A 71 16.62 -11.97 -8.79
C ILE A 71 17.68 -12.50 -9.72
N HIS A 72 18.55 -13.37 -9.22
CA HIS A 72 19.64 -13.95 -9.97
C HIS A 72 19.45 -15.46 -10.11
N THR A 73 19.74 -15.95 -11.30
CA THR A 73 19.71 -17.36 -11.68
C THR A 73 21.00 -17.67 -12.42
N ARG A 74 21.23 -18.95 -12.72
CA ARG A 74 22.43 -19.42 -13.44
C ARG A 74 22.75 -18.67 -14.74
N SER A 75 21.74 -18.21 -15.49
CA SER A 75 21.95 -17.57 -16.81
C SER A 75 21.48 -16.13 -16.88
N HIS A 76 20.51 -15.74 -16.06
CA HIS A 76 19.85 -14.45 -16.15
C HIS A 76 19.70 -13.77 -14.81
N THR A 77 19.74 -12.44 -14.85
CA THR A 77 19.42 -11.58 -13.72
C THR A 77 18.28 -10.64 -14.10
N ALA A 78 17.26 -10.57 -13.24
CA ALA A 78 16.22 -9.56 -13.30
C ALA A 78 16.51 -8.45 -12.28
N LEU A 79 16.59 -7.21 -12.75
CA LEU A 79 16.78 -6.01 -11.95
C LEU A 79 15.45 -5.31 -11.72
N PHE A 80 15.21 -4.81 -10.50
CA PHE A 80 13.98 -4.15 -10.10
C PHE A 80 14.29 -2.69 -9.76
N LEU A 81 13.93 -1.77 -10.66
CA LEU A 81 14.17 -0.34 -10.50
C LEU A 81 12.96 0.33 -9.86
N LYS A 82 13.23 1.23 -8.92
CA LYS A 82 12.21 1.82 -8.05
C LYS A 82 12.33 3.34 -8.00
N SER A 83 11.26 3.98 -7.54
CA SER A 83 11.23 5.38 -7.11
C SER A 83 10.32 5.54 -5.90
N PRO A 84 10.39 6.65 -5.15
CA PRO A 84 9.51 6.91 -4.03
C PRO A 84 8.07 7.09 -4.47
N ARG A 85 7.20 6.54 -3.63
CA ARG A 85 5.78 6.82 -3.66
C ARG A 85 5.53 8.19 -3.05
N ARG A 86 4.60 8.92 -3.65
CA ARG A 86 4.06 10.16 -3.09
C ARG A 86 2.89 9.88 -2.14
N ASP A 87 2.30 8.69 -2.23
CA ASP A 87 1.35 8.15 -1.27
C ASP A 87 2.01 7.13 -0.33
N GLY A 88 1.29 6.67 0.69
CA GLY A 88 1.85 5.71 1.64
C GLY A 88 3.04 6.29 2.40
N ARG A 89 2.92 7.56 2.79
CA ARG A 89 3.86 8.23 3.70
C ARG A 89 3.64 7.72 5.13
N GLY A 90 4.72 7.65 5.89
CA GLY A 90 4.67 7.38 7.32
C GLY A 90 3.89 8.45 8.08
N SER A 91 3.50 8.15 9.32
CA SER A 91 2.98 9.18 10.24
C SER A 91 4.08 10.17 10.56
N TYR A 92 3.73 11.45 10.66
CA TYR A 92 4.65 12.52 11.00
C TYR A 92 3.95 13.50 11.96
N GLY A 93 4.69 14.48 12.47
CA GLY A 93 4.20 15.39 13.48
C GLY A 93 5.26 16.39 13.90
N ASN A 94 4.86 17.39 14.69
CA ASN A 94 5.75 18.45 15.14
C ASN A 94 6.57 18.07 16.39
N ASN A 95 6.26 16.93 17.01
CA ASN A 95 6.92 16.43 18.22
C ASN A 95 7.43 15.01 17.97
N PRO A 96 8.52 14.58 18.62
CA PRO A 96 8.95 13.19 18.60
C PRO A 96 7.84 12.27 19.12
N SER A 97 7.73 11.09 18.51
CA SER A 97 6.75 10.07 18.89
C SER A 97 6.96 9.57 20.32
N ASN A 98 5.92 8.93 20.88
CA ASN A 98 6.07 8.10 22.08
C ASN A 98 7.04 6.92 21.88
N LEU A 99 7.45 6.65 20.63
CA LEU A 99 8.43 5.64 20.24
C LEU A 99 9.87 6.18 20.18
N GLY A 100 10.10 7.47 20.49
CA GLY A 100 11.42 8.11 20.42
C GLY A 100 11.93 8.38 19.00
N ILE A 101 11.05 8.26 18.00
CA ILE A 101 11.34 8.51 16.59
C ILE A 101 11.09 9.98 16.26
N ASP A 102 12.01 10.58 15.49
CA ASP A 102 11.82 11.89 14.87
C ASP A 102 10.69 11.84 13.83
N GLU A 103 9.65 12.63 14.07
CA GLU A 103 8.47 12.71 13.21
C GLU A 103 8.45 13.97 12.34
N SER A 104 9.51 14.77 12.32
CA SER A 104 9.55 16.02 11.54
C SER A 104 9.37 15.77 10.04
N THR A 105 9.87 14.64 9.54
CA THR A 105 9.76 14.22 8.15
C THR A 105 9.28 12.77 8.08
N PRO A 106 8.19 12.47 7.33
CA PRO A 106 7.71 11.12 7.18
C PRO A 106 8.64 10.28 6.32
N SER A 107 8.80 9.01 6.69
CA SER A 107 9.33 7.98 5.78
C SER A 107 8.39 7.71 4.62
N SER A 108 8.91 7.08 3.60
CA SER A 108 8.27 6.84 2.30
C SER A 108 8.20 5.36 2.02
N SER A 109 7.34 4.99 1.08
CA SER A 109 7.36 3.67 0.46
C SER A 109 7.90 3.78 -0.96
N LEU A 110 8.42 2.69 -1.53
CA LEU A 110 8.85 2.67 -2.93
C LEU A 110 7.80 2.03 -3.84
N ARG A 111 7.78 2.46 -5.09
CA ARG A 111 7.06 1.80 -6.19
C ARG A 111 8.07 1.19 -7.17
N LEU A 112 7.66 0.13 -7.83
CA LEU A 112 8.42 -0.51 -8.91
C LEU A 112 8.15 0.24 -10.21
N ASP A 113 9.15 0.89 -10.79
CA ASP A 113 8.99 1.60 -12.06
C ASP A 113 9.34 0.70 -13.25
N GLU A 114 10.35 -0.17 -13.11
CA GLU A 114 10.85 -0.96 -14.23
C GLU A 114 11.49 -2.28 -13.78
N VAL A 115 11.25 -3.34 -14.55
CA VAL A 115 11.97 -4.62 -14.45
C VAL A 115 12.80 -4.82 -15.70
N ILE A 116 14.10 -5.07 -15.54
CA ILE A 116 15.04 -5.29 -16.65
C ILE A 116 15.61 -6.70 -16.52
N VAL A 117 15.46 -7.51 -17.57
CA VAL A 117 16.02 -8.87 -17.62
C VAL A 117 17.23 -8.89 -18.55
N LEU A 118 18.37 -9.36 -18.03
CA LEU A 118 19.67 -9.42 -18.72
C LEU A 118 20.28 -10.81 -18.61
N SER A 119 21.14 -11.16 -19.56
CA SER A 119 22.07 -12.26 -19.36
C SER A 119 23.10 -11.88 -18.28
N ASN A 120 23.61 -12.86 -17.52
CA ASN A 120 24.62 -12.59 -16.50
C ASN A 120 25.90 -12.00 -17.10
N GLN A 121 26.27 -12.44 -18.31
CA GLN A 121 27.41 -11.91 -19.06
C GLN A 121 27.23 -10.43 -19.44
N ASP A 122 26.04 -10.05 -19.92
CA ASP A 122 25.76 -8.67 -20.28
C ASP A 122 25.74 -7.76 -19.05
N LEU A 123 25.13 -8.21 -17.95
CA LEU A 123 25.17 -7.47 -16.70
C LEU A 123 26.62 -7.22 -16.25
N ALA A 124 27.46 -8.25 -16.22
CA ALA A 124 28.87 -8.11 -15.85
C ALA A 124 29.60 -7.10 -16.75
N SER A 125 29.35 -7.14 -18.07
CA SER A 125 29.96 -6.18 -19.01
C SER A 125 29.54 -4.73 -18.74
N ILE A 126 28.29 -4.49 -18.31
CA ILE A 126 27.80 -3.17 -17.95
C ILE A 126 28.49 -2.69 -16.67
N GLN A 127 28.60 -3.57 -15.66
CA GLN A 127 29.26 -3.25 -14.39
C GLN A 127 30.73 -2.89 -14.61
N THR A 128 31.46 -3.66 -15.41
CA THR A 128 32.87 -3.35 -15.75
C THR A 128 33.00 -2.05 -16.54
N ALA A 129 32.09 -1.78 -17.48
CA ALA A 129 32.19 -0.60 -18.34
C ALA A 129 31.80 0.72 -17.62
N THR A 130 30.92 0.66 -16.62
CA THR A 130 30.27 1.86 -16.07
C THR A 130 30.42 2.02 -14.55
N GLY A 131 30.91 0.99 -13.85
CA GLY A 131 30.91 0.95 -12.38
C GLY A 131 29.51 0.79 -11.77
N PHE A 132 28.51 0.40 -12.57
CA PHE A 132 27.14 0.19 -12.09
C PHE A 132 27.08 -0.91 -11.00
N GLY A 133 26.45 -0.59 -9.88
CA GLY A 133 26.23 -1.50 -8.76
C GLY A 133 24.76 -1.90 -8.63
N VAL A 134 24.49 -3.16 -8.28
CA VAL A 134 23.11 -3.67 -8.10
C VAL A 134 22.63 -3.61 -6.65
N ASN A 135 23.56 -3.62 -5.68
CA ASN A 135 23.25 -3.76 -4.24
C ASN A 135 23.85 -2.66 -3.35
N ALA A 136 24.55 -1.69 -3.93
CA ALA A 136 25.08 -0.53 -3.22
C ALA A 136 25.06 0.67 -4.18
N SER A 137 24.33 1.72 -3.82
CA SER A 137 24.27 2.93 -4.64
C SER A 137 25.61 3.66 -4.56
N ASN A 138 26.16 4.09 -5.68
CA ASN A 138 27.25 5.07 -5.74
C ASN A 138 26.73 6.52 -5.80
N ASN A 139 25.41 6.71 -5.80
CA ASN A 139 24.76 8.00 -6.01
C ASN A 139 23.60 8.19 -5.03
N ALA A 140 23.92 8.40 -3.76
CA ALA A 140 22.93 8.92 -2.81
C ALA A 140 22.59 10.37 -3.24
N ASN A 141 21.55 10.56 -4.04
CA ASN A 141 21.01 11.89 -4.29
C ASN A 141 20.42 12.42 -2.97
N THR A 142 21.23 13.16 -2.22
CA THR A 142 20.89 13.66 -0.88
C THR A 142 19.85 14.78 -0.87
N ASN A 143 19.41 15.25 -2.06
CA ASN A 143 18.45 16.34 -2.22
C ASN A 143 17.08 15.86 -2.75
N ASP A 144 16.78 14.57 -2.67
CA ASP A 144 15.47 14.05 -3.04
C ASP A 144 14.41 14.46 -1.98
N ASN A 145 13.65 15.51 -2.30
CA ASN A 145 12.54 16.00 -1.47
C ASN A 145 11.43 14.96 -1.24
N SER A 146 11.47 13.82 -1.93
CA SER A 146 10.58 12.70 -1.71
C SER A 146 11.09 11.68 -0.71
N LEU A 147 12.25 11.90 -0.06
CA LEU A 147 12.72 11.13 1.09
C LEU A 147 12.62 11.91 2.40
N GLY A 148 12.43 11.19 3.50
CA GLY A 148 12.36 11.72 4.87
C GLY A 148 12.51 10.60 5.89
N GLY A 149 12.54 10.91 7.18
CA GLY A 149 12.44 9.88 8.24
C GLY A 149 13.53 8.79 8.20
N MET A 150 14.77 9.16 7.87
CA MET A 150 15.93 8.25 7.70
C MET A 150 15.80 7.23 6.55
N ASP A 151 14.97 7.51 5.54
CA ASP A 151 14.99 6.76 4.29
C ASP A 151 16.31 6.97 3.54
N THR A 152 16.81 5.90 2.92
CA THR A 152 18.03 5.96 2.11
C THR A 152 17.99 4.96 0.97
N TYR A 153 18.53 5.38 -0.18
CA TYR A 153 18.78 4.50 -1.33
C TYR A 153 20.08 3.71 -1.21
N ALA A 154 20.88 3.91 -0.16
CA ALA A 154 22.23 3.36 -0.06
C ALA A 154 22.33 1.87 -0.40
N ALA A 155 21.30 1.09 -0.07
CA ALA A 155 21.23 -0.35 -0.34
C ALA A 155 20.15 -0.76 -1.36
N VAL A 156 19.42 0.18 -1.97
CA VAL A 156 18.26 -0.13 -2.84
C VAL A 156 18.51 0.35 -4.26
N LEU A 157 18.30 -0.54 -5.22
CA LEU A 157 18.38 -0.21 -6.64
C LEU A 157 17.21 0.69 -7.08
N ASP A 158 17.52 1.85 -7.64
CA ASP A 158 16.55 2.87 -8.05
C ASP A 158 16.84 3.52 -9.42
N GLN A 159 15.99 4.47 -9.82
CA GLN A 159 16.14 5.21 -11.09
C GLN A 159 17.39 6.11 -11.15
N PHE A 160 17.84 6.66 -10.02
CA PHE A 160 19.03 7.50 -9.91
C PHE A 160 20.32 6.70 -10.08
N ASP A 161 20.37 5.42 -9.67
CA ASP A 161 21.53 4.55 -9.92
C ASP A 161 21.78 4.37 -11.43
N VAL A 162 20.70 4.16 -12.18
CA VAL A 162 20.76 3.97 -13.62
C VAL A 162 20.96 5.30 -14.36
N ALA A 163 20.45 6.40 -13.81
CA ALA A 163 20.59 7.73 -14.37
C ALA A 163 21.94 8.41 -14.05
N ALA A 164 22.68 7.92 -13.05
CA ALA A 164 23.97 8.47 -12.61
C ALA A 164 25.00 8.53 -13.75
N ASN A 165 24.94 7.56 -14.67
CA ASN A 165 25.77 7.49 -15.86
C ASN A 165 24.90 7.18 -17.08
N SER A 166 24.89 8.09 -18.06
CA SER A 166 24.09 7.94 -19.29
C SER A 166 24.48 6.68 -20.09
N ALA A 167 25.73 6.23 -20.01
CA ALA A 167 26.18 4.99 -20.63
C ALA A 167 25.52 3.75 -19.98
N THR A 168 25.31 3.76 -18.66
CA THR A 168 24.62 2.68 -17.95
C THR A 168 23.20 2.50 -18.49
N ARG A 169 22.42 3.59 -18.56
CA ARG A 169 21.06 3.55 -19.11
C ARG A 169 21.05 3.09 -20.56
N GLN A 170 21.98 3.57 -21.39
CA GLN A 170 22.05 3.17 -22.80
C GLN A 170 22.38 1.68 -22.95
N MET A 171 23.38 1.17 -22.23
CA MET A 171 23.76 -0.24 -22.29
C MET A 171 22.67 -1.16 -21.73
N LEU A 172 22.02 -0.78 -20.62
CA LEU A 172 20.86 -1.53 -20.10
C LEU A 172 19.74 -1.61 -21.13
N ASN A 173 19.41 -0.49 -21.79
CA ASN A 173 18.36 -0.46 -22.81
C ASN A 173 18.71 -1.32 -24.02
N GLN A 174 19.97 -1.32 -24.46
CA GLN A 174 20.42 -2.08 -25.62
C GLN A 174 20.53 -3.57 -25.33
N LYS A 175 21.13 -3.94 -24.19
CA LYS A 175 21.44 -5.34 -23.83
C LYS A 175 20.30 -6.07 -23.13
N ALA A 176 19.26 -5.38 -22.65
CA ALA A 176 18.14 -6.07 -22.02
C ALA A 176 17.45 -7.02 -23.02
N LEU A 177 17.18 -8.23 -22.55
CA LEU A 177 16.37 -9.19 -23.30
C LEU A 177 14.89 -8.82 -23.23
N LYS A 178 14.46 -8.30 -22.08
CA LYS A 178 13.12 -7.82 -21.84
C LYS A 178 13.12 -6.70 -20.83
N ARG A 179 12.31 -5.68 -21.06
CA ARG A 179 12.03 -4.62 -20.09
C ARG A 179 10.53 -4.48 -19.90
N VAL A 180 10.10 -4.34 -18.66
CA VAL A 180 8.71 -4.12 -18.27
C VAL A 180 8.66 -2.81 -17.51
N VAL A 181 7.99 -1.81 -18.08
CA VAL A 181 7.93 -0.45 -17.54
C VAL A 181 6.51 -0.17 -17.06
N PHE A 182 6.39 0.29 -15.82
CA PHE A 182 5.13 0.59 -15.16
C PHE A 182 4.88 2.09 -15.19
N ASN A 183 3.70 2.49 -15.70
CA ASN A 183 3.29 3.88 -15.74
C ASN A 183 2.20 4.12 -14.70
N TYR A 184 2.43 5.10 -13.83
CA TYR A 184 1.55 5.41 -12.71
C TYR A 184 1.03 6.84 -12.75
N SER A 185 -0.12 7.04 -12.10
CA SER A 185 -0.61 8.33 -11.65
C SER A 185 -0.92 8.29 -10.14
N TYR A 186 -1.51 9.37 -9.62
CA TYR A 186 -2.03 9.46 -8.25
C TYR A 186 -3.49 9.94 -8.25
N ARG A 187 -4.30 9.50 -9.22
CA ARG A 187 -5.67 10.02 -9.41
C ARG A 187 -6.73 9.34 -8.55
N LEU A 188 -6.50 8.10 -8.10
CA LEU A 188 -7.49 7.37 -7.29
C LEU A 188 -7.54 7.88 -5.86
N CYS A 189 -8.72 7.93 -5.25
CA CYS A 189 -8.94 8.36 -3.86
C CYS A 189 -8.25 9.71 -3.54
N PRO A 190 -8.58 10.79 -4.29
CA PRO A 190 -7.96 12.10 -4.09
C PRO A 190 -8.23 12.63 -2.67
N GLY A 191 -7.32 13.44 -2.14
CA GLY A 191 -7.42 13.94 -0.78
C GLY A 191 -6.86 12.98 0.28
N THR A 192 -6.21 11.88 -0.11
CA THR A 192 -5.66 10.92 0.85
C THR A 192 -4.66 11.59 1.81
N PRO A 193 -4.82 11.48 3.15
CA PRO A 193 -3.96 12.16 4.12
C PRO A 193 -2.48 11.79 4.00
N ASN A 194 -2.17 10.51 3.78
CA ASN A 194 -0.79 10.05 3.63
C ASN A 194 -0.26 10.14 2.20
N SER A 195 -0.80 11.07 1.41
CA SER A 195 -0.40 11.30 0.02
C SER A 195 -0.10 12.76 -0.29
N PHE A 196 1.15 13.07 -0.59
CA PHE A 196 1.66 14.42 -0.85
C PHE A 196 3.06 14.40 -1.48
N ALA A 197 3.42 15.49 -2.16
CA ALA A 197 4.59 15.54 -3.02
C ALA A 197 5.93 15.46 -2.27
N SER A 198 6.08 16.18 -1.15
CA SER A 198 7.36 16.34 -0.45
C SER A 198 7.32 15.76 0.97
N ALA A 199 8.30 14.91 1.30
CA ALA A 199 8.54 14.44 2.65
C ALA A 199 9.36 15.43 3.50
N THR A 200 10.14 16.32 2.87
CA THR A 200 10.91 17.37 3.54
C THR A 200 10.08 18.60 3.91
N ALA A 201 8.95 18.81 3.24
CA ALA A 201 7.97 19.85 3.53
C ALA A 201 6.54 19.24 3.51
N PRO A 202 6.22 18.36 4.47
CA PRO A 202 4.91 17.70 4.48
C PRO A 202 3.80 18.70 4.87
N PRO A 203 2.55 18.54 4.37
CA PRO A 203 1.44 19.41 4.76
C PRO A 203 1.17 19.32 6.27
N THR A 204 0.57 20.33 6.90
CA THR A 204 0.30 20.26 8.35
C THR A 204 -0.65 19.10 8.68
N LEU A 205 -0.34 18.31 9.71
CA LEU A 205 -1.27 17.34 10.30
C LEU A 205 -2.04 18.00 11.43
N GLY A 206 -3.32 18.26 11.20
CA GLY A 206 -4.25 18.71 12.23
C GLY A 206 -4.82 17.55 13.05
N THR A 207 -5.70 17.88 13.99
CA THR A 207 -6.54 16.89 14.70
C THR A 207 -7.71 16.37 13.84
N SER A 208 -7.94 17.00 12.69
CA SER A 208 -8.99 16.67 11.73
C SER A 208 -8.43 16.46 10.32
N TYR A 209 -9.18 15.73 9.50
CA TYR A 209 -8.87 15.54 8.09
C TYR A 209 -8.87 16.87 7.32
N ASP A 210 -7.79 17.12 6.57
CA ASP A 210 -7.66 18.21 5.60
C ASP A 210 -7.07 17.68 4.30
N ALA A 211 -7.79 17.89 3.20
CA ALA A 211 -7.41 17.46 1.85
C ALA A 211 -6.43 18.43 1.16
N THR A 212 -6.17 19.60 1.74
CA THR A 212 -5.33 20.64 1.14
C THR A 212 -3.90 20.14 0.91
N GLY A 213 -3.42 20.26 -0.33
CA GLY A 213 -2.09 19.78 -0.72
C GLY A 213 -1.94 18.26 -0.75
N ARG A 214 -3.04 17.50 -0.59
CA ARG A 214 -3.05 16.04 -0.65
C ARG A 214 -3.30 15.53 -2.07
N LEU A 215 -2.63 14.45 -2.44
CA LEU A 215 -2.80 13.73 -3.70
C LEU A 215 -3.73 12.53 -3.51
N GLY A 216 -3.89 11.71 -4.55
CA GLY A 216 -4.52 10.39 -4.44
C GLY A 216 -3.52 9.25 -4.20
N LYS A 217 -3.99 8.02 -4.32
CA LYS A 217 -3.23 6.77 -4.19
C LYS A 217 -2.54 6.39 -5.50
N LEU A 218 -1.43 5.70 -5.39
CA LEU A 218 -0.69 5.18 -6.54
C LEU A 218 -1.62 4.35 -7.42
N THR A 219 -1.77 4.78 -8.67
CA THR A 219 -2.71 4.21 -9.64
C THR A 219 -1.91 3.70 -10.82
N LEU A 220 -2.00 2.41 -11.16
CA LEU A 220 -1.33 1.84 -12.32
C LEU A 220 -2.16 2.16 -13.57
N GLU A 221 -1.61 2.91 -14.52
CA GLU A 221 -2.33 3.29 -15.75
C GLU A 221 -2.01 2.33 -16.90
N SER A 222 -0.74 1.92 -17.01
CA SER A 222 -0.31 1.00 -18.06
C SER A 222 0.98 0.26 -17.73
N ILE A 223 1.17 -0.87 -18.42
CA ILE A 223 2.44 -1.61 -18.45
C ILE A 223 2.91 -1.70 -19.90
N ALA A 224 4.10 -1.18 -20.15
CA ALA A 224 4.78 -1.26 -21.43
C ALA A 224 5.84 -2.36 -21.40
N THR A 225 5.97 -3.11 -22.51
CA THR A 225 7.03 -4.11 -22.66
C THR A 225 7.92 -3.80 -23.85
N TYR A 226 9.23 -3.86 -23.63
CA TYR A 226 10.24 -3.73 -24.66
C TYR A 226 11.00 -5.05 -24.81
N GLY A 227 11.29 -5.43 -26.04
CA GLY A 227 12.16 -6.55 -26.37
C GLY A 227 13.63 -6.12 -26.42
N ALA A 228 14.44 -6.96 -27.06
CA ALA A 228 15.85 -6.70 -27.31
C ALA A 228 16.07 -5.34 -28.00
N ASN A 229 17.20 -4.70 -27.73
CA ASN A 229 17.56 -3.39 -28.29
C ASN A 229 16.53 -2.27 -28.05
N ASN A 230 15.79 -2.33 -26.94
CA ASN A 230 14.77 -1.34 -26.58
C ASN A 230 13.63 -1.20 -27.62
N VAL A 231 13.32 -2.27 -28.36
CA VAL A 231 12.26 -2.23 -29.38
C VAL A 231 10.90 -2.49 -28.74
N LYS A 232 9.93 -1.61 -29.00
CA LYS A 232 8.53 -1.76 -28.59
C LYS A 232 7.73 -2.37 -29.74
N LEU A 233 7.36 -3.65 -29.61
CA LEU A 233 6.64 -4.40 -30.65
C LEU A 233 5.13 -4.47 -30.40
N ILE A 234 4.71 -4.45 -29.14
CA ILE A 234 3.31 -4.57 -28.76
C ILE A 234 2.83 -3.29 -28.04
N PRO A 235 1.56 -2.90 -28.22
CA PRO A 235 0.95 -1.85 -27.42
C PRO A 235 0.97 -2.17 -25.92
N ASP A 236 0.71 -1.17 -25.10
CA ASP A 236 0.73 -1.32 -23.64
C ASP A 236 -0.55 -2.00 -23.14
N PHE A 237 -0.42 -2.77 -22.06
CA PHE A 237 -1.59 -3.07 -21.23
C PHE A 237 -2.10 -1.77 -20.63
N ARG A 238 -3.41 -1.54 -20.66
CA ARG A 238 -4.04 -0.37 -20.02
C ARG A 238 -5.03 -0.79 -18.95
N PHE A 239 -5.04 -0.04 -17.86
CA PHE A 239 -5.86 -0.31 -16.69
C PHE A 239 -6.75 0.90 -16.43
N ASP A 240 -8.06 0.68 -16.48
CA ASP A 240 -9.07 1.70 -16.24
C ASP A 240 -9.81 1.41 -14.93
N TYR A 241 -10.15 2.49 -14.23
CA TYR A 241 -10.83 2.46 -12.94
C TYR A 241 -12.13 3.25 -13.05
N GLY A 242 -13.17 2.75 -12.39
CA GLY A 242 -14.51 3.31 -12.45
C GLY A 242 -14.75 4.39 -11.40
N PHE A 243 -15.64 4.10 -10.46
CA PHE A 243 -16.07 5.03 -9.43
C PHE A 243 -14.90 5.43 -8.50
N ASN A 244 -14.65 6.74 -8.40
CA ASN A 244 -13.46 7.29 -7.74
C ASN A 244 -13.83 8.45 -6.78
N PRO A 245 -14.52 8.16 -5.67
CA PRO A 245 -14.84 9.19 -4.68
C PRO A 245 -13.55 9.72 -4.02
N ALA A 246 -13.60 10.96 -3.52
CA ALA A 246 -12.51 11.50 -2.70
C ALA A 246 -12.42 10.77 -1.35
N TYR A 247 -11.24 10.78 -0.74
CA TYR A 247 -11.08 10.28 0.62
C TYR A 247 -11.92 11.13 1.58
N ASP A 248 -12.68 10.45 2.44
CA ASP A 248 -13.39 11.06 3.54
C ASP A 248 -13.46 10.03 4.69
N PRO A 249 -12.89 10.31 5.88
CA PRO A 249 -12.89 9.37 6.99
C PRO A 249 -14.29 9.07 7.53
N ALA A 250 -15.29 9.91 7.24
CA ALA A 250 -16.68 9.67 7.62
C ALA A 250 -17.45 8.81 6.60
N LYS A 251 -16.89 8.54 5.42
CA LYS A 251 -17.52 7.74 4.35
C LYS A 251 -17.12 6.28 4.42
N VAL A 252 -17.28 5.71 5.60
CA VAL A 252 -16.95 4.33 5.93
C VAL A 252 -18.17 3.63 6.53
N ASP A 253 -18.34 2.36 6.23
CA ASP A 253 -19.36 1.51 6.88
C ASP A 253 -18.77 0.62 7.99
N ALA A 254 -19.60 -0.23 8.60
CA ALA A 254 -19.19 -1.11 9.70
C ALA A 254 -18.11 -2.14 9.32
N PHE A 255 -17.87 -2.38 8.04
CA PHE A 255 -16.85 -3.31 7.55
C PHE A 255 -15.57 -2.59 7.10
N GLY A 256 -15.48 -1.27 7.31
CA GLY A 256 -14.30 -0.49 6.90
C GLY A 256 -14.26 -0.18 5.39
N MET A 257 -15.36 -0.43 4.67
CA MET A 257 -15.45 -0.18 3.23
C MET A 257 -16.04 1.21 2.95
N TYR A 258 -15.83 1.71 1.72
CA TYR A 258 -16.43 2.98 1.32
C TYR A 258 -17.97 2.90 1.35
N SER A 259 -18.58 3.94 1.90
CA SER A 259 -20.03 4.14 1.89
C SER A 259 -20.32 5.60 1.58
N SER A 260 -21.00 5.84 0.46
CA SER A 260 -21.43 7.18 0.04
C SER A 260 -22.30 7.87 1.09
N THR A 261 -22.99 7.10 1.95
CA THR A 261 -23.82 7.62 3.04
C THR A 261 -23.04 7.86 4.34
N GLY A 262 -21.89 7.21 4.53
CA GLY A 262 -21.16 7.21 5.80
C GLY A 262 -21.93 6.53 6.94
N GLN A 263 -22.95 5.74 6.61
CA GLN A 263 -23.70 4.94 7.58
C GLN A 263 -23.02 3.60 7.77
N LEU A 264 -23.14 3.06 8.98
CA LEU A 264 -22.59 1.74 9.35
C LEU A 264 -23.17 0.60 8.53
N ARG A 265 -24.39 0.75 8.03
CA ARG A 265 -25.02 -0.21 7.13
C ARG A 265 -24.79 0.23 5.69
N PRO A 266 -24.49 -0.70 4.76
CA PRO A 266 -24.44 -0.38 3.34
C PRO A 266 -25.74 0.28 2.87
N ALA A 267 -25.68 1.04 1.77
CA ALA A 267 -26.87 1.64 1.17
C ALA A 267 -27.95 0.57 0.91
N ALA A 268 -29.20 0.85 1.29
CA ALA A 268 -30.32 -0.09 1.16
C ALA A 268 -30.63 -0.46 -0.31
N ASP A 269 -30.24 0.42 -1.23
CA ASP A 269 -30.34 0.21 -2.67
C ASP A 269 -29.13 -0.56 -3.21
N PHE A 270 -29.39 -1.66 -3.94
CA PHE A 270 -28.36 -2.55 -4.47
C PHE A 270 -27.43 -1.87 -5.47
N ALA A 271 -27.94 -0.93 -6.28
CA ALA A 271 -27.13 -0.24 -7.28
C ALA A 271 -26.08 0.67 -6.63
N THR A 272 -26.48 1.40 -5.60
CA THR A 272 -25.62 2.26 -4.78
C THR A 272 -24.63 1.42 -3.98
N ALA A 273 -25.07 0.33 -3.36
CA ALA A 273 -24.19 -0.59 -2.64
C ALA A 273 -23.10 -1.19 -3.56
N SER A 274 -23.49 -1.59 -4.78
CA SER A 274 -22.57 -2.14 -5.78
C SER A 274 -21.60 -1.08 -6.30
N GLN A 275 -22.07 0.15 -6.54
CA GLN A 275 -21.21 1.27 -6.92
C GLN A 275 -20.20 1.62 -5.82
N ASP A 276 -20.66 1.70 -4.56
CA ASP A 276 -19.80 1.96 -3.40
C ASP A 276 -18.77 0.82 -3.23
N GLY A 277 -19.18 -0.43 -3.43
CA GLY A 277 -18.29 -1.59 -3.46
C GLY A 277 -17.25 -1.55 -4.58
N ALA A 278 -17.52 -0.83 -5.68
CA ALA A 278 -16.59 -0.64 -6.79
C ALA A 278 -15.61 0.53 -6.60
N ALA A 279 -15.72 1.30 -5.50
CA ALA A 279 -14.88 2.47 -5.27
C ALA A 279 -13.38 2.12 -5.38
N TRP A 280 -12.67 2.91 -6.20
CA TRP A 280 -11.22 2.80 -6.45
C TRP A 280 -10.73 1.46 -7.03
N SER A 281 -11.65 0.60 -7.46
CA SER A 281 -11.35 -0.73 -7.93
C SER A 281 -11.19 -0.78 -9.46
N LEU A 282 -10.39 -1.73 -9.94
CA LEU A 282 -10.07 -1.90 -11.36
C LEU A 282 -11.33 -2.31 -12.12
N ASN A 283 -11.77 -1.51 -13.09
CA ASN A 283 -13.00 -1.77 -13.84
C ASN A 283 -12.73 -2.41 -15.20
N LYS A 284 -11.58 -2.13 -15.82
CA LYS A 284 -11.30 -2.62 -17.17
C LYS A 284 -9.80 -2.81 -17.42
N ILE A 285 -9.47 -3.89 -18.12
CA ILE A 285 -8.14 -4.17 -18.64
C ILE A 285 -8.22 -4.23 -20.16
N THR A 286 -7.41 -3.42 -20.84
CA THR A 286 -7.22 -3.52 -22.29
C THR A 286 -5.87 -4.18 -22.55
N ASN A 287 -5.87 -5.33 -23.22
CA ASN A 287 -4.63 -6.03 -23.55
C ASN A 287 -3.97 -5.45 -24.82
N PRO A 288 -2.69 -5.78 -25.09
CA PRO A 288 -1.97 -5.28 -26.27
C PRO A 288 -2.60 -5.65 -27.62
N LEU A 289 -3.44 -6.69 -27.67
CA LEU A 289 -4.14 -7.15 -28.86
C LEU A 289 -5.50 -6.44 -29.05
N GLY A 290 -5.87 -5.54 -28.14
CA GLY A 290 -7.14 -4.81 -28.16
C GLY A 290 -8.31 -5.52 -27.49
N ALA A 291 -8.14 -6.73 -26.94
CA ALA A 291 -9.18 -7.39 -26.17
C ALA A 291 -9.41 -6.67 -24.84
N ILE A 292 -10.68 -6.61 -24.44
CA ILE A 292 -11.14 -5.90 -23.26
C ILE A 292 -11.70 -6.90 -22.25
N THR A 293 -11.17 -6.88 -21.03
CA THR A 293 -11.74 -7.56 -19.88
C THR A 293 -12.40 -6.50 -18.99
N THR A 294 -13.71 -6.63 -18.77
CA THR A 294 -14.47 -5.75 -17.86
C THR A 294 -14.75 -6.49 -16.56
N ILE A 295 -14.59 -5.77 -15.44
CA ILE A 295 -14.81 -6.27 -14.08
C ILE A 295 -15.98 -5.49 -13.49
N ALA A 296 -17.05 -6.21 -13.12
CA ALA A 296 -18.17 -5.67 -12.38
C ALA A 296 -18.04 -6.07 -10.91
N TYR A 297 -18.32 -5.13 -10.03
CA TYR A 297 -18.36 -5.36 -8.60
C TYR A 297 -19.81 -5.32 -8.15
N GLU A 298 -20.14 -6.20 -7.24
CA GLU A 298 -21.42 -6.22 -6.54
C GLU A 298 -21.15 -6.25 -5.04
N ARG A 299 -22.11 -5.73 -4.28
CA ARG A 299 -22.04 -5.72 -2.84
C ARG A 299 -23.29 -6.35 -2.27
N ASP A 300 -23.08 -7.37 -1.45
CA ASP A 300 -24.15 -8.03 -0.72
C ASP A 300 -24.33 -7.44 0.69
N GLN A 301 -25.51 -7.64 1.27
CA GLN A 301 -25.84 -7.22 2.62
C GLN A 301 -26.07 -8.42 3.53
N TYR A 302 -25.12 -8.67 4.43
CA TYR A 302 -25.31 -9.63 5.52
C TYR A 302 -25.83 -8.91 6.76
N ALA A 303 -27.15 -8.95 6.98
CA ALA A 303 -27.77 -8.37 8.17
C ALA A 303 -27.79 -9.33 9.37
N SER A 304 -27.67 -10.64 9.13
CA SER A 304 -27.64 -11.68 10.17
C SER A 304 -26.94 -12.94 9.64
N VAL A 305 -26.31 -13.69 10.54
CA VAL A 305 -25.67 -15.00 10.24
C VAL A 305 -26.58 -16.16 10.71
N SER A 306 -27.78 -15.84 11.20
CA SER A 306 -28.78 -16.76 11.74
C SER A 306 -30.19 -16.20 11.54
N GLU A 307 -31.16 -17.03 11.17
CA GLU A 307 -32.59 -16.67 11.06
C GLU A 307 -33.23 -16.28 12.41
N PHE A 308 -32.53 -16.48 13.53
CA PHE A 308 -33.00 -16.16 14.86
C PHE A 308 -32.25 -14.98 15.47
N TYR A 309 -33.02 -14.04 16.03
CA TYR A 309 -32.52 -12.87 16.74
C TYR A 309 -31.60 -13.31 17.89
N ASN A 310 -30.31 -12.98 17.81
CA ASN A 310 -29.38 -13.24 18.92
C ASN A 310 -29.73 -12.28 20.06
N GLY A 311 -30.13 -12.84 21.21
CA GLY A 311 -30.62 -12.09 22.36
C GLY A 311 -29.63 -11.02 22.84
N SER A 312 -30.16 -9.83 23.12
CA SER A 312 -29.40 -8.74 23.75
C SER A 312 -29.29 -9.00 25.26
N TYR A 313 -28.07 -9.12 25.77
CA TYR A 313 -27.81 -9.04 27.21
C TYR A 313 -27.56 -7.57 27.59
N SER A 314 -28.41 -7.03 28.47
CA SER A 314 -28.19 -5.73 29.11
C SER A 314 -27.83 -5.97 30.57
N MET A 315 -26.69 -5.43 31.01
CA MET A 315 -26.30 -5.38 32.41
C MET A 315 -26.92 -4.13 33.02
N VAL A 316 -27.91 -4.30 33.90
CA VAL A 316 -28.40 -3.21 34.75
C VAL A 316 -27.64 -3.29 36.07
N ASP A 317 -26.99 -2.19 36.44
CA ASP A 317 -26.31 -2.05 37.73
C ASP A 317 -27.25 -2.36 38.91
N GLN A 318 -26.68 -2.87 40.01
CA GLN A 318 -27.32 -3.43 41.22
C GLN A 318 -27.69 -4.92 41.17
N GLY A 319 -26.69 -5.78 40.91
CA GLY A 319 -26.60 -7.10 41.56
C GLY A 319 -27.64 -8.19 41.25
N GLN A 320 -28.56 -8.01 40.30
CA GLN A 320 -29.49 -9.05 39.85
C GLN A 320 -29.42 -9.31 38.34
N PHE A 321 -29.15 -10.55 37.97
CA PHE A 321 -29.21 -11.01 36.59
C PHE A 321 -30.65 -11.35 36.22
N THR A 322 -31.27 -10.55 35.37
CA THR A 322 -32.57 -10.89 34.76
C THR A 322 -32.35 -11.09 33.26
N SER A 323 -32.47 -12.32 32.76
CA SER A 323 -32.44 -12.59 31.33
C SER A 323 -33.88 -12.61 30.79
N GLN A 324 -34.25 -11.62 29.97
CA GLN A 324 -35.47 -11.72 29.17
C GLN A 324 -35.10 -12.29 27.79
N MET A 325 -35.53 -13.52 27.54
CA MET A 325 -35.53 -14.11 26.19
C MET A 325 -36.95 -14.00 25.63
N THR A 326 -37.14 -13.18 24.60
CA THR A 326 -38.39 -13.15 23.85
C THR A 326 -38.26 -14.07 22.63
N SER A 327 -38.77 -15.29 22.74
CA SER A 327 -39.22 -16.06 21.58
C SER A 327 -40.75 -16.02 21.55
N ASN A 328 -41.32 -15.99 20.36
CA ASN A 328 -42.77 -15.92 20.15
C ASN A 328 -43.50 -17.00 20.96
N GLY A 329 -44.15 -16.61 22.07
CA GLY A 329 -45.28 -17.35 22.65
C GLY A 329 -45.14 -18.02 24.01
N CYS A 330 -44.01 -18.00 24.73
CA CYS A 330 -43.96 -18.51 26.11
C CYS A 330 -42.95 -17.78 26.98
N LEU A 331 -43.43 -17.21 28.10
CA LEU A 331 -42.60 -16.61 29.15
C LEU A 331 -42.17 -17.71 30.14
N TRP A 332 -40.87 -17.87 30.33
CA TRP A 332 -40.31 -18.64 31.45
C TRP A 332 -39.45 -17.71 32.29
N GLU A 333 -39.86 -17.48 33.52
CA GLU A 333 -39.10 -16.72 34.51
C GLU A 333 -38.33 -17.72 35.39
N ILE A 334 -36.99 -17.67 35.35
CA ILE A 334 -36.15 -18.43 36.28
C ILE A 334 -35.50 -17.43 37.23
N THR A 335 -36.09 -17.27 38.41
CA THR A 335 -35.51 -16.52 39.51
C THR A 335 -34.71 -17.46 40.39
N ARG A 336 -33.38 -17.29 40.48
CA ARG A 336 -32.58 -17.93 41.52
C ARG A 336 -32.40 -16.93 42.66
N LEU A 337 -33.13 -17.15 43.75
CA LEU A 337 -32.92 -16.45 45.02
C LEU A 337 -31.54 -16.86 45.59
N ILE A 338 -30.69 -15.88 45.88
CA ILE A 338 -29.58 -16.01 46.83
C ILE A 338 -29.95 -15.15 48.03
#